data_AF-A0A1Q3GUX4-F1
#
_entry.id   AF-A0A1Q3GUX4-F1
#
_cell.length_a   1.000
_cell.length_b   1.000
_cell.length_c   1.000
_cell.angle_alpha   90.00
_cell.angle_beta   90.00
_cell.angle_gamma   90.00
#
_symmetry.space_group_name_H-M   'P 1'
#
loop_
_entity.id
_entity.type
_entity.pdbx_description
1 polymer ?
#
loop_
_entity_poly.entity_id
_entity_poly.type
_entity_poly.pdbx_seq_one_letter_code
_entity_poly.pdbx_strand_id
1 'polypeptide(L)'
;MKKILLLAAVFTLYACPMTFAQNPVEPGNAPGNSGSSTVQKTPQKPKKKIVLGVPTLADMPTEYMETYAARSTGKMGDKYRIDRDLVGLVTFKKLPKTDFMFGDLRFNLFSSDLEIKLNGVRRYIRSAKVKEFVIVDGFKRIRFINTDFYEGKMKDKKGFFEIIEDGDVQLLKKVRIIQQAGSYNIAKSVGNKDGRIFQKNKFYLAKGEKIYPVKGKKQIIKLFDSFGLETEKVIKENKLKVKRMSNLATLVKIYNGQAKK
;
A
#
# COMPACT_ATOMS: atom_id res chain seq x y z
N MET A 1 1.07 -33.34 20.40
CA MET A 1 2.35 -32.62 20.54
C MET A 1 2.36 -31.42 19.61
N LYS A 2 2.13 -30.21 20.13
CA LYS A 2 2.05 -28.96 19.36
C LYS A 2 3.41 -28.25 19.44
N LYS A 3 4.10 -28.09 18.30
CA LYS A 3 5.23 -27.16 18.19
C LYS A 3 4.68 -25.78 17.82
N ILE A 4 4.59 -24.89 18.80
CA ILE A 4 4.37 -23.46 18.59
C ILE A 4 5.74 -22.88 18.25
N LEU A 5 5.97 -22.58 16.97
CA LEU A 5 7.15 -21.84 16.55
C LEU A 5 6.88 -20.35 16.81
N LEU A 6 7.56 -19.81 17.81
CA LEU A 6 7.61 -18.38 18.09
C LEU A 6 8.46 -17.70 17.00
N LEU A 7 7.81 -17.05 16.02
CA LEU A 7 8.48 -16.16 15.09
C LEU A 7 8.40 -14.72 15.63
N ALA A 8 9.18 -14.45 16.67
CA ALA A 8 9.40 -13.11 17.20
C ALA A 8 10.84 -12.69 16.92
N ALA A 9 11.09 -12.14 15.73
CA ALA A 9 12.28 -11.34 15.46
C ALA A 9 12.08 -10.59 14.14
N VAL A 10 12.77 -9.45 14.00
CA VAL A 10 12.79 -8.53 12.84
C VAL A 10 11.69 -7.46 12.83
N PHE A 11 11.65 -6.69 13.90
CA PHE A 11 11.39 -5.24 13.82
C PHE A 11 12.55 -4.48 14.45
N THR A 12 13.72 -4.52 13.81
CA THR A 12 14.80 -3.57 14.08
C THR A 12 14.49 -2.26 13.38
N LEU A 13 14.15 -1.24 14.16
CA LEU A 13 14.16 0.16 13.75
C LEU A 13 15.62 0.55 13.49
N TYR A 14 16.01 0.73 12.23
CA TYR A 14 17.25 1.44 11.91
C TYR A 14 17.07 2.92 12.31
N ALA A 15 17.63 3.28 13.48
CA ALA A 15 17.97 4.65 13.79
C ALA A 15 19.25 5.01 13.00
N CYS A 16 19.19 6.09 12.23
CA CYS A 16 20.32 6.63 11.49
C CYS A 16 21.33 7.22 12.48
N PRO A 17 22.64 6.93 12.40
CA PRO A 17 23.63 7.62 13.22
C PRO A 17 23.80 9.06 12.69
N MET A 18 23.50 10.06 13.52
CA MET A 18 23.96 11.42 13.27
C MET A 18 25.43 11.51 13.64
N THR A 19 26.26 11.79 12.64
CA THR A 19 27.66 12.15 12.80
C THR A 19 27.74 13.53 13.47
N PHE A 20 28.24 13.58 14.70
CA PHE A 20 28.65 14.85 15.32
C PHE A 20 30.07 15.17 14.85
N ALA A 21 30.21 16.28 14.11
CA ALA A 21 31.51 16.90 13.87
C ALA A 21 31.93 17.65 15.15
N GLN A 22 33.10 17.33 15.68
CA GLN A 22 33.79 18.13 16.69
C GLN A 22 34.67 19.15 15.97
N ASN A 23 34.50 20.44 16.27
CA ASN A 23 35.53 21.46 16.08
C ASN A 23 35.82 22.09 17.46
N PRO A 24 37.10 22.30 17.82
CA PRO A 24 37.46 22.98 19.07
C PRO A 24 37.77 24.46 18.81
N VAL A 25 37.36 25.38 19.71
CA VAL A 25 38.12 26.60 20.08
C VAL A 25 37.69 27.09 21.48
N GLU A 26 38.73 27.37 22.27
CA GLU A 26 39.02 28.07 23.53
C GLU A 26 38.10 29.15 24.18
N PRO A 27 38.42 29.58 25.44
CA PRO A 27 37.50 30.19 26.40
C PRO A 27 37.58 31.73 26.45
N GLY A 28 36.46 32.37 26.83
CA GLY A 28 36.39 33.80 27.12
C GLY A 28 35.15 34.16 27.94
N ASN A 29 35.35 35.01 28.95
CA ASN A 29 34.50 35.30 30.10
C ASN A 29 33.10 35.91 29.82
N ALA A 30 32.22 35.69 30.80
CA ALA A 30 30.84 36.17 31.02
C ALA A 30 30.72 37.72 31.22
N PRO A 31 29.54 38.33 31.56
CA PRO A 31 28.20 37.76 31.80
C PRO A 31 26.99 38.53 31.21
N GLY A 32 25.84 37.85 31.18
CA GLY A 32 24.53 38.48 31.38
C GLY A 32 23.63 38.61 30.15
N ASN A 33 22.67 37.69 29.99
CA ASN A 33 21.30 38.08 29.66
C ASN A 33 20.30 36.95 29.95
N SER A 34 19.27 37.27 30.72
CA SER A 34 18.14 36.39 31.04
C SER A 34 17.17 36.33 29.85
N GLY A 35 17.33 35.30 29.01
CA GLY A 35 16.40 34.98 27.93
C GLY A 35 15.75 33.62 28.16
N SER A 36 14.47 33.62 28.54
CA SER A 36 13.60 32.43 28.60
C SER A 36 13.52 31.76 27.23
N SER A 37 14.30 30.70 27.02
CA SER A 37 14.22 29.86 25.83
C SER A 37 13.15 28.78 26.02
N THR A 38 11.98 29.03 25.44
CA THR A 38 10.93 28.04 25.28
C THR A 38 11.44 26.93 24.37
N VAL A 39 11.86 25.81 24.96
CA VAL A 39 12.24 24.58 24.25
C VAL A 39 11.03 24.10 23.43
N GLN A 40 11.03 24.40 22.14
CA GLN A 40 10.08 23.82 21.19
C GLN A 40 10.30 22.31 21.13
N LYS A 41 9.47 21.56 21.86
CA LYS A 41 9.35 20.11 21.71
C LYS A 41 9.04 19.80 20.25
N THR A 42 9.98 19.13 19.59
CA THR A 42 9.80 18.55 18.26
C THR A 42 8.54 17.67 18.29
N PRO A 43 7.62 17.78 17.31
CA PRO A 43 6.40 16.99 17.30
C PRO A 43 6.74 15.50 17.17
N GLN A 44 6.70 14.76 18.29
CA GLN A 44 6.78 13.31 18.28
C GLN A 44 5.59 12.77 17.49
N LYS A 45 5.87 12.09 16.36
CA LYS A 45 4.83 11.36 15.63
C LYS A 45 4.11 10.42 16.61
N PRO A 46 2.76 10.40 16.63
CA PRO A 46 2.01 9.59 17.57
C PRO A 46 2.39 8.11 17.42
N LYS A 47 2.80 7.48 18.53
CA LYS A 47 3.15 6.05 18.58
C LYS A 47 1.90 5.23 18.23
N LYS A 48 1.92 4.51 17.10
CA LYS A 48 0.85 3.56 16.74
C LYS A 48 0.87 2.38 17.73
N LYS A 49 -0.30 1.95 18.21
CA LYS A 49 -0.44 0.76 19.06
C LYS A 49 -0.63 -0.45 18.14
N ILE A 50 0.30 -1.39 18.16
CA ILE A 50 0.13 -2.68 17.48
C ILE A 50 -0.50 -3.64 18.50
N VAL A 51 -1.65 -4.21 18.19
CA VAL A 51 -2.18 -5.33 18.97
C VAL A 51 -1.40 -6.57 18.55
N LEU A 52 -0.34 -6.86 19.29
CA LEU A 52 0.51 -8.04 19.10
C LEU A 52 -0.21 -9.26 19.69
N GLY A 53 -0.58 -10.18 18.81
CA GLY A 53 -1.35 -11.38 19.12
C GLY A 53 -2.34 -11.65 17.99
N VAL A 54 -2.64 -12.92 17.70
CA VAL A 54 -3.76 -13.23 16.79
C VAL A 54 -5.01 -12.69 17.49
N PRO A 55 -5.69 -11.66 16.94
CA PRO A 55 -6.81 -11.03 17.62
C PRO A 55 -7.87 -12.10 17.81
N THR A 56 -8.31 -12.27 19.04
CA THR A 56 -9.43 -13.14 19.35
C THR A 56 -10.73 -12.45 18.92
N LEU A 57 -11.83 -13.20 18.87
CA LEU A 57 -13.13 -12.61 18.52
C LEU A 57 -13.53 -11.48 19.49
N ALA A 58 -13.02 -11.50 20.72
CA ALA A 58 -13.26 -10.47 21.73
C ALA A 58 -12.48 -9.17 21.45
N ASP A 59 -11.33 -9.25 20.78
CA ASP A 59 -10.49 -8.09 20.46
C ASP A 59 -10.98 -7.33 19.21
N MET A 60 -11.84 -7.98 18.41
CA MET A 60 -12.35 -7.46 17.16
C MET A 60 -13.81 -7.04 17.32
N PRO A 61 -14.19 -5.78 16.99
CA PRO A 61 -15.59 -5.41 17.04
C PRO A 61 -16.36 -6.21 16.00
N THR A 62 -17.40 -6.91 16.44
CA THR A 62 -18.21 -7.83 15.61
C THR A 62 -18.79 -7.14 14.39
N GLU A 63 -19.06 -5.83 14.48
CA GLU A 63 -19.50 -4.99 13.38
C GLU A 63 -18.52 -4.96 12.19
N TYR A 64 -17.26 -5.36 12.34
CA TYR A 64 -16.28 -5.41 11.25
C TYR A 64 -16.24 -6.73 10.48
N MET A 65 -16.93 -7.75 10.97
CA MET A 65 -16.81 -9.12 10.49
C MET A 65 -18.14 -9.66 9.96
N GLU A 66 -18.11 -10.20 8.75
CA GLU A 66 -19.25 -10.89 8.17
C GLU A 66 -18.90 -12.37 7.93
N THR A 67 -19.91 -13.24 8.02
CA THR A 67 -19.75 -14.70 7.85
C THR A 67 -19.99 -15.14 6.42
N TYR A 68 -20.55 -14.29 5.56
CA TYR A 68 -20.87 -14.60 4.17
C TYR A 68 -19.99 -13.83 3.18
N ALA A 69 -19.44 -14.58 2.22
CA ALA A 69 -18.76 -14.00 1.07
C ALA A 69 -19.73 -13.19 0.21
N ALA A 70 -19.22 -12.16 -0.49
CA ALA A 70 -19.96 -11.66 -1.65
C ALA A 70 -20.05 -12.78 -2.70
N ARG A 71 -21.23 -13.01 -3.30
CA ARG A 71 -21.47 -14.08 -4.28
C ARG A 71 -20.45 -13.97 -5.43
N SER A 72 -19.66 -15.04 -5.66
CA SER A 72 -18.78 -15.14 -6.83
C SER A 72 -19.43 -16.02 -7.91
N THR A 73 -19.52 -15.50 -9.13
CA THR A 73 -19.99 -16.26 -10.30
C THR A 73 -18.93 -17.29 -10.72
N GLY A 74 -19.32 -18.56 -10.89
CA GLY A 74 -18.42 -19.70 -11.14
C GLY A 74 -17.62 -19.62 -12.44
N LYS A 75 -16.50 -18.89 -12.45
CA LYS A 75 -15.56 -18.76 -13.58
C LYS A 75 -14.15 -19.21 -13.16
N MET A 76 -13.39 -19.78 -14.10
CA MET A 76 -12.02 -20.28 -13.91
C MET A 76 -10.98 -19.15 -13.78
N GLY A 77 -10.17 -19.19 -12.72
CA GLY A 77 -9.01 -18.33 -12.46
C GLY A 77 -8.99 -17.70 -11.06
N ASP A 78 -7.85 -17.11 -10.68
CA ASP A 78 -7.61 -16.69 -9.30
C ASP A 78 -8.31 -15.39 -8.96
N LYS A 79 -9.27 -15.47 -8.02
CA LYS A 79 -9.96 -14.32 -7.45
C LYS A 79 -9.12 -13.51 -6.47
N TYR A 80 -7.96 -14.03 -6.08
CA TYR A 80 -7.11 -13.42 -5.07
C TYR A 80 -5.92 -12.70 -5.69
N ARG A 81 -5.42 -11.70 -4.96
CA ARG A 81 -4.18 -11.01 -5.33
C ARG A 81 -2.96 -11.93 -5.22
N ILE A 82 -2.97 -12.81 -4.22
CA ILE A 82 -2.02 -13.89 -3.94
C ILE A 82 -2.86 -15.07 -3.43
N ASP A 83 -2.79 -16.22 -4.09
CA ASP A 83 -3.63 -17.38 -3.78
C ASP A 83 -3.02 -18.27 -2.68
N ARG A 84 -2.82 -17.68 -1.50
CA ARG A 84 -2.45 -18.38 -0.26
C ARG A 84 -2.80 -17.51 0.94
N ASP A 85 -2.99 -18.13 2.09
CA ASP A 85 -3.14 -17.43 3.36
C ASP A 85 -1.77 -16.85 3.78
N LEU A 86 -1.76 -15.56 4.11
CA LEU A 86 -0.54 -14.83 4.48
C LEU A 86 -0.75 -14.05 5.76
N VAL A 87 0.35 -13.74 6.45
CA VAL A 87 0.31 -12.80 7.57
C VAL A 87 -0.01 -11.41 7.05
N GLY A 88 -0.92 -10.71 7.70
CA GLY A 88 -1.21 -9.33 7.36
C GLY A 88 -1.61 -8.46 8.53
N LEU A 89 -1.36 -7.17 8.36
CA LEU A 89 -1.70 -6.12 9.32
C LEU A 89 -2.82 -5.29 8.73
N VAL A 90 -3.92 -5.10 9.44
CA VAL A 90 -5.07 -4.32 8.96
C VAL A 90 -5.31 -3.16 9.90
N THR A 91 -5.44 -1.97 9.33
CA THR A 91 -5.82 -0.75 10.04
C THR A 91 -7.25 -0.39 9.63
N PHE A 92 -8.15 -0.21 10.59
CA PHE A 92 -9.55 0.15 10.32
C PHE A 92 -9.74 1.67 10.26
N LYS A 93 -10.73 2.13 9.50
CA LYS A 93 -11.02 3.57 9.38
C LYS A 93 -11.42 4.21 10.71
N LYS A 94 -12.26 3.54 11.51
CA LYS A 94 -12.65 4.05 12.84
C LYS A 94 -11.58 3.85 13.92
N LEU A 95 -10.58 3.00 13.67
CA LEU A 95 -9.48 2.72 14.60
C LEU A 95 -8.12 3.00 13.94
N PRO A 96 -7.83 4.25 13.52
CA PRO A 96 -6.69 4.56 12.66
C PRO A 96 -5.33 4.48 13.38
N LYS A 97 -5.33 4.35 14.72
CA LYS A 97 -4.13 4.27 15.56
C LYS A 97 -3.77 2.83 15.95
N THR A 98 -4.57 1.86 15.50
CA THR A 98 -4.44 0.46 15.88
C THR A 98 -4.31 -0.44 14.66
N ASP A 99 -3.25 -1.24 14.65
CA ASP A 99 -3.02 -2.25 13.62
C ASP A 99 -3.33 -3.65 14.20
N PHE A 100 -4.14 -4.42 13.48
CA PHE A 100 -4.56 -5.77 13.85
C PHE A 100 -3.85 -6.80 12.98
N MET A 101 -3.15 -7.76 13.60
CA MET A 101 -2.36 -8.76 12.91
C MET A 101 -3.15 -10.06 12.70
N PHE A 102 -3.36 -10.48 11.46
CA PHE A 102 -3.99 -11.75 11.12
C PHE A 102 -2.94 -12.73 10.60
N GLY A 103 -2.96 -13.98 11.09
CA GLY A 103 -2.08 -15.04 10.61
C GLY A 103 -2.47 -15.57 9.23
N ASP A 104 -3.78 -15.58 8.94
CA ASP A 104 -4.36 -16.03 7.68
C ASP A 104 -5.18 -14.88 7.08
N LEU A 105 -4.59 -14.09 6.18
CA LEU A 105 -5.21 -12.99 5.45
C LEU A 105 -5.11 -13.23 3.94
N ARG A 106 -6.22 -13.03 3.23
CA ARG A 106 -6.28 -12.97 1.76
C ARG A 106 -7.02 -11.73 1.30
N PHE A 107 -6.58 -11.18 0.17
CA PHE A 107 -7.24 -10.06 -0.49
C PHE A 107 -7.98 -10.53 -1.75
N ASN A 108 -9.31 -10.46 -1.72
CA ASN A 108 -10.19 -10.85 -2.82
C ASN A 108 -10.36 -9.69 -3.79
N LEU A 109 -9.88 -9.83 -5.02
CA LEU A 109 -9.89 -8.79 -6.05
C LEU A 109 -11.28 -8.57 -6.69
N PHE A 110 -12.22 -9.51 -6.56
CA PHE A 110 -13.59 -9.36 -7.07
C PHE A 110 -14.43 -8.50 -6.15
N SER A 111 -14.52 -8.88 -4.86
CA SER A 111 -15.29 -8.12 -3.87
C SER A 111 -14.54 -6.91 -3.35
N SER A 112 -13.22 -6.89 -3.55
CA SER A 112 -12.28 -6.01 -2.85
C SER A 112 -12.26 -6.21 -1.34
N ASP A 113 -12.81 -7.30 -0.80
CA ASP A 113 -12.82 -7.55 0.65
C ASP A 113 -11.60 -8.36 1.10
N LEU A 114 -11.33 -8.33 2.40
CA LEU A 114 -10.31 -9.20 3.01
C LEU A 114 -10.98 -10.44 3.57
N GLU A 115 -10.40 -11.60 3.31
CA GLU A 115 -10.79 -12.88 3.92
C GLU A 115 -9.78 -13.19 5.02
N ILE A 116 -10.27 -13.53 6.21
CA ILE A 116 -9.43 -13.95 7.33
C ILE A 116 -9.91 -15.28 7.90
N LYS A 117 -9.02 -15.98 8.61
CA LYS A 117 -9.39 -17.16 9.43
C LYS A 117 -9.21 -16.82 10.91
N LEU A 118 -10.29 -16.95 11.68
CA LEU A 118 -10.30 -16.79 13.14
C LEU A 118 -10.89 -18.04 13.77
N ASN A 119 -10.15 -18.69 14.66
CA ASN A 119 -10.57 -19.92 15.33
C ASN A 119 -11.07 -21.01 14.35
N GLY A 120 -10.38 -21.17 13.21
CA GLY A 120 -10.76 -22.14 12.19
C GLY A 120 -11.85 -21.67 11.22
N VAL A 121 -12.60 -20.61 11.56
CA VAL A 121 -13.74 -20.10 10.79
C VAL A 121 -13.30 -18.97 9.86
N ARG A 122 -13.72 -19.04 8.60
CA ARG A 122 -13.49 -17.96 7.63
C ARG A 122 -14.45 -16.80 7.88
N ARG A 123 -13.90 -15.58 7.89
CA ARG A 123 -14.66 -14.33 8.05
C ARG A 123 -14.20 -13.31 7.01
N TYR A 124 -15.06 -12.33 6.76
CA TYR A 124 -14.86 -11.31 5.73
C TYR A 124 -14.84 -9.93 6.36
N ILE A 125 -13.80 -9.15 6.04
CA ILE A 125 -13.70 -7.73 6.38
C ILE A 125 -14.05 -6.92 5.14
N ARG A 126 -15.13 -6.14 5.21
CA ARG A 126 -15.56 -5.29 4.10
C ARG A 126 -14.56 -4.17 3.83
N SER A 127 -14.23 -3.96 2.55
CA SER A 127 -13.32 -2.88 2.10
C SER A 127 -13.67 -1.51 2.67
N ALA A 128 -14.96 -1.18 2.74
CA ALA A 128 -15.45 0.11 3.24
C ALA A 128 -14.98 0.44 4.66
N LYS A 129 -14.68 -0.57 5.49
CA LYS A 129 -14.28 -0.43 6.90
C LYS A 129 -12.76 -0.36 7.08
N VAL A 130 -12.00 -0.78 6.08
CA VAL A 130 -10.53 -0.84 6.13
C VAL A 130 -9.93 0.46 5.61
N LYS A 131 -8.96 0.99 6.35
CA LYS A 131 -8.18 2.17 5.95
C LYS A 131 -7.00 1.77 5.06
N GLU A 132 -6.15 0.90 5.60
CA GLU A 132 -4.97 0.36 4.93
C GLU A 132 -4.71 -1.05 5.46
N PHE A 133 -3.95 -1.83 4.71
CA PHE A 133 -3.43 -3.10 5.19
C PHE A 133 -2.09 -3.43 4.57
N VAL A 134 -1.32 -4.30 5.21
CA VAL A 134 -0.04 -4.83 4.73
C VAL A 134 -0.16 -6.33 4.65
N ILE A 135 0.28 -6.92 3.55
CA ILE A 135 0.52 -8.36 3.41
C ILE A 135 2.02 -8.60 3.49
N VAL A 136 2.42 -9.58 4.29
CA VAL A 136 3.81 -10.04 4.39
C VAL A 136 3.96 -11.32 3.56
N ASP A 137 4.78 -11.27 2.54
CA ASP A 137 5.12 -12.40 1.67
C ASP A 137 6.63 -12.62 1.70
N GLY A 138 7.08 -13.55 2.55
CA GLY A 138 8.50 -13.75 2.85
C GLY A 138 9.12 -12.45 3.40
N PHE A 139 10.16 -11.95 2.73
CA PHE A 139 10.81 -10.68 3.08
C PHE A 139 10.10 -9.44 2.50
N LYS A 140 9.08 -9.63 1.67
CA LYS A 140 8.38 -8.54 1.00
C LYS A 140 7.17 -8.09 1.81
N ARG A 141 7.09 -6.78 2.05
CA ARG A 141 5.89 -6.13 2.61
C ARG A 141 5.14 -5.42 1.49
N ILE A 142 3.90 -5.80 1.27
CA ILE A 142 3.05 -5.22 0.22
C ILE A 142 1.96 -4.41 0.91
N ARG A 143 2.05 -3.09 0.81
CA ARG A 143 1.13 -2.17 1.48
C ARG A 143 0.01 -1.76 0.53
N PHE A 144 -1.20 -1.75 1.06
CA PHE A 144 -2.42 -1.40 0.37
C PHE A 144 -3.14 -0.28 1.11
N ILE A 145 -3.65 0.70 0.38
CA ILE A 145 -4.43 1.82 0.92
C ILE A 145 -5.78 1.89 0.23
N ASN A 146 -6.83 2.19 1.01
CA ASN A 146 -8.16 2.30 0.47
C ASN A 146 -8.23 3.48 -0.51
N THR A 147 -8.90 3.26 -1.64
CA THR A 147 -9.11 4.28 -2.67
C THR A 147 -9.92 5.49 -2.21
N ASP A 148 -10.70 5.33 -1.14
CA ASP A 148 -11.53 6.40 -0.59
C ASP A 148 -10.70 7.57 -0.03
N PHE A 149 -9.41 7.36 0.24
CA PHE A 149 -8.47 8.41 0.67
C PHE A 149 -8.08 9.38 -0.44
N TYR A 150 -8.46 9.10 -1.69
CA TYR A 150 -8.10 9.95 -2.82
C TYR A 150 -9.32 10.58 -3.46
N GLU A 151 -9.13 11.85 -3.81
CA GLU A 151 -10.04 12.65 -4.60
C GLU A 151 -9.74 12.46 -6.09
N GLY A 152 -10.80 12.47 -6.90
CA GLY A 152 -10.68 12.43 -8.35
C GLY A 152 -11.72 11.54 -9.03
N LYS A 153 -11.95 11.80 -10.31
CA LYS A 153 -12.85 11.01 -11.15
C LYS A 153 -12.16 9.71 -11.59
N MET A 154 -12.41 8.63 -10.86
CA MET A 154 -11.96 7.29 -11.23
C MET A 154 -13.16 6.36 -11.42
N LYS A 155 -13.26 5.75 -12.62
CA LYS A 155 -14.39 4.89 -13.01
C LYS A 155 -14.67 3.73 -12.04
N ASP A 156 -13.67 3.25 -11.31
CA ASP A 156 -13.89 2.20 -10.31
C ASP A 156 -13.18 2.68 -9.05
N LYS A 157 -13.91 3.47 -8.26
CA LYS A 157 -13.40 4.04 -7.03
C LYS A 157 -13.11 2.92 -6.03
N LYS A 158 -14.09 2.07 -5.71
CA LYS A 158 -14.01 0.98 -4.71
C LYS A 158 -12.74 0.13 -4.73
N GLY A 159 -12.24 -0.23 -3.55
CA GLY A 159 -11.16 -1.19 -3.31
C GLY A 159 -9.87 -0.54 -2.81
N PHE A 160 -8.73 -1.08 -3.23
CA PHE A 160 -7.42 -0.66 -2.72
C PHE A 160 -6.42 -0.39 -3.83
N PHE A 161 -5.49 0.52 -3.55
CA PHE A 161 -4.24 0.67 -4.28
C PHE A 161 -3.12 -0.06 -3.56
N GLU A 162 -2.32 -0.83 -4.29
CA GLU A 162 -0.99 -1.23 -3.83
C GLU A 162 -0.06 -0.01 -3.94
N ILE A 163 0.60 0.37 -2.84
CA ILE A 163 1.57 1.46 -2.84
C ILE A 163 2.91 0.89 -3.29
N ILE A 164 3.38 1.34 -4.45
CA ILE A 164 4.66 0.90 -5.04
C ILE A 164 5.80 1.78 -4.56
N GLU A 165 5.59 3.10 -4.55
CA GLU A 165 6.52 4.08 -4.00
C GLU A 165 5.75 5.11 -3.18
N ASP A 166 6.36 5.54 -2.07
CA ASP A 166 5.77 6.45 -1.10
C ASP A 166 6.61 7.72 -0.95
N GLY A 167 5.97 8.85 -0.65
CA GLY A 167 6.61 10.17 -0.55
C GLY A 167 5.62 11.30 -0.83
N ASP A 168 6.14 12.48 -1.20
CA ASP A 168 5.32 13.63 -1.63
C ASP A 168 4.44 13.27 -2.84
N VAL A 169 5.05 12.57 -3.80
CA VAL A 169 4.34 11.90 -4.88
C VAL A 169 4.38 10.39 -4.65
N GLN A 170 3.21 9.75 -4.68
CA GLN A 170 3.07 8.31 -4.54
C GLN A 170 2.85 7.64 -5.89
N LEU A 171 3.46 6.48 -6.08
CA LEU A 171 3.14 5.58 -7.18
C LEU A 171 2.20 4.49 -6.69
N LEU A 172 1.00 4.47 -7.26
CA LEU A 172 -0.08 3.58 -6.87
C LEU A 172 -0.38 2.60 -8.02
N LYS A 173 -0.62 1.34 -7.67
CA LYS A 173 -1.04 0.30 -8.61
C LYS A 173 -2.40 -0.24 -8.18
N LYS A 174 -3.37 -0.23 -9.10
CA LYS A 174 -4.65 -0.91 -8.95
C LYS A 174 -4.68 -2.15 -9.82
N VAL A 175 -4.93 -3.30 -9.20
CA VAL A 175 -5.18 -4.55 -9.91
C VAL A 175 -6.67 -4.70 -10.11
N ARG A 176 -7.11 -4.98 -11.34
CA ARG A 176 -8.50 -5.30 -11.66
C ARG A 176 -8.58 -6.64 -12.34
N ILE A 177 -9.64 -7.38 -12.03
CA ILE A 177 -9.95 -8.62 -12.74
C ILE A 177 -10.74 -8.29 -14.00
N ILE A 178 -10.33 -8.90 -15.11
CA ILE A 178 -11.07 -8.90 -16.37
C ILE A 178 -11.51 -10.32 -16.63
N GLN A 179 -12.80 -10.47 -16.89
CA GLN A 179 -13.40 -11.73 -17.28
C GLN A 179 -13.63 -11.66 -18.79
N GLN A 180 -12.95 -12.52 -19.54
CA GLN A 180 -13.21 -12.72 -20.95
C GLN A 180 -14.13 -13.93 -21.10
N ALA A 181 -15.28 -13.72 -21.72
CA ALA A 181 -16.20 -14.80 -22.04
C ALA A 181 -15.55 -15.78 -23.03
N GLY A 182 -15.99 -17.04 -22.98
CA GLY A 182 -15.65 -18.00 -24.01
C GLY A 182 -16.09 -17.49 -25.38
N SER A 183 -15.29 -17.74 -26.41
CA SER A 183 -15.57 -17.36 -27.80
C SER A 183 -16.19 -18.50 -28.61
N TYR A 184 -16.66 -19.56 -27.94
CA TYR A 184 -17.20 -20.75 -28.60
C TYR A 184 -18.45 -20.42 -29.41
N ASN A 185 -18.37 -20.72 -30.71
CA ASN A 185 -19.49 -20.65 -31.63
C ASN A 185 -20.00 -22.07 -31.90
N ILE A 186 -21.21 -22.37 -31.44
CA ILE A 186 -21.86 -23.68 -31.57
C ILE A 186 -22.00 -24.08 -33.04
N ALA A 187 -22.39 -23.14 -33.92
CA ALA A 187 -22.68 -23.43 -35.33
C ALA A 187 -21.42 -23.84 -36.12
N LYS A 188 -20.24 -23.41 -35.68
CA LYS A 188 -18.97 -23.72 -36.33
C LYS A 188 -18.10 -24.70 -35.53
N SER A 189 -18.53 -25.11 -34.33
CA SER A 189 -17.73 -25.91 -33.39
C SER A 189 -16.32 -25.36 -33.12
N VAL A 190 -16.10 -24.06 -33.32
CA VAL A 190 -14.79 -23.39 -33.13
C VAL A 190 -14.86 -22.36 -32.01
N GLY A 191 -13.69 -22.07 -31.44
CA GLY A 191 -13.53 -21.12 -30.34
C GLY A 191 -13.34 -21.82 -28.99
N ASN A 192 -13.08 -21.04 -27.94
CA ASN A 192 -12.86 -21.58 -26.61
C ASN A 192 -14.17 -21.53 -25.80
N LYS A 193 -14.63 -22.66 -25.28
CA LYS A 193 -15.80 -22.74 -24.39
C LYS A 193 -15.52 -22.07 -23.05
N ASP A 194 -14.28 -22.14 -22.60
CA ASP A 194 -13.90 -21.68 -21.28
C ASP A 194 -13.56 -20.19 -21.30
N GLY A 195 -14.30 -19.43 -20.49
CA GLY A 195 -13.95 -18.05 -20.17
C GLY A 195 -12.66 -17.98 -19.37
N ARG A 196 -11.91 -16.89 -19.53
CA ARG A 196 -10.64 -16.66 -18.84
C ARG A 196 -10.73 -15.46 -17.91
N ILE A 197 -10.15 -15.60 -16.72
CA ILE A 197 -9.92 -14.49 -15.79
C ILE A 197 -8.46 -14.05 -15.93
N PHE A 198 -8.22 -12.75 -16.13
CA PHE A 198 -6.89 -12.17 -16.08
C PHE A 198 -6.85 -10.88 -15.26
N GLN A 199 -5.70 -10.63 -14.63
CA GLN A 199 -5.46 -9.43 -13.84
C GLN A 199 -4.83 -8.34 -14.72
N LYS A 200 -5.42 -7.14 -14.72
CA LYS A 200 -4.89 -5.96 -15.39
C LYS A 200 -4.46 -4.92 -14.38
N ASN A 201 -3.21 -4.49 -14.51
CA ASN A 201 -2.63 -3.42 -13.70
C ASN A 201 -2.96 -2.05 -14.31
N LYS A 202 -3.38 -1.12 -13.46
CA LYS A 202 -3.48 0.30 -13.77
C LYS A 202 -2.62 1.08 -12.80
N PHE A 203 -1.85 2.03 -13.31
CA PHE A 203 -0.97 2.87 -12.51
C PHE A 203 -1.55 4.26 -12.35
N TYR A 204 -1.30 4.84 -11.19
CA TYR A 204 -1.74 6.17 -10.81
C TYR A 204 -0.60 6.87 -10.07
N LEU A 205 -0.51 8.19 -10.24
CA LEU A 205 0.29 9.06 -9.38
C LEU A 205 -0.66 9.76 -8.43
N ALA A 206 -0.27 9.90 -7.17
CA ALA A 206 -0.99 10.76 -6.22
C ALA A 206 -0.03 11.81 -5.67
N LYS A 207 -0.53 13.04 -5.50
CA LYS A 207 0.17 14.13 -4.82
C LYS A 207 -0.81 14.75 -3.84
N GLY A 208 -0.57 14.55 -2.54
CA GLY A 208 -1.60 14.72 -1.52
C GLY A 208 -2.81 13.81 -1.78
N GLU A 209 -4.01 14.37 -1.70
CA GLU A 209 -5.26 13.62 -1.92
C GLU A 209 -5.65 13.50 -3.41
N LYS A 210 -5.00 14.25 -4.30
CA LYS A 210 -5.32 14.25 -5.73
C LYS A 210 -4.69 13.07 -6.44
N ILE A 211 -5.49 12.34 -7.23
CA ILE A 211 -5.03 11.19 -8.01
C ILE A 211 -5.07 11.43 -9.52
N TYR A 212 -4.03 10.97 -10.21
CA TYR A 212 -3.83 11.13 -11.64
C TYR A 212 -3.60 9.77 -12.32
N PRO A 213 -4.46 9.34 -13.26
CA PRO A 213 -4.26 8.09 -13.99
C PRO A 213 -3.07 8.20 -14.95
N VAL A 214 -2.22 7.18 -14.95
CA VAL A 214 -1.04 7.10 -15.84
C VAL A 214 -1.32 6.14 -16.99
N LYS A 215 -1.48 6.66 -18.21
CA LYS A 215 -1.70 5.82 -19.41
C LYS A 215 -0.49 5.76 -20.35
N GLY A 216 0.41 6.74 -20.32
CA GLY A 216 1.56 6.75 -21.23
C GLY A 216 2.59 7.82 -20.95
N LYS A 217 3.74 7.71 -21.64
CA LYS A 217 4.93 8.56 -21.43
C LYS A 217 4.62 10.06 -21.48
N LYS A 218 3.84 10.53 -22.48
CA LYS A 218 3.48 11.95 -22.61
C LYS A 218 2.71 12.48 -21.40
N GLN A 219 1.81 11.67 -20.82
CA GLN A 219 1.07 12.07 -19.62
C GLN A 219 1.98 12.08 -18.38
N ILE A 220 2.90 11.12 -18.27
CA ILE A 220 3.87 11.07 -17.17
C ILE A 220 4.73 12.33 -17.18
N ILE A 221 5.29 12.69 -18.34
CA ILE A 221 6.10 13.90 -18.50
C ILE A 221 5.30 15.13 -18.09
N LYS A 222 4.12 15.36 -18.68
CA LYS A 222 3.26 16.49 -18.33
C LYS A 222 2.93 16.58 -16.83
N LEU A 223 2.64 15.46 -16.18
CA LEU A 223 2.32 15.43 -14.75
C LEU A 223 3.52 15.81 -13.90
N PHE A 224 4.69 15.19 -14.15
CA PHE A 224 5.89 15.50 -13.38
C PHE A 224 6.43 16.90 -13.66
N ASP A 225 6.31 17.40 -14.89
CA ASP A 225 6.65 18.79 -15.23
C ASP A 225 5.73 19.75 -14.47
N SER A 226 4.42 19.44 -14.36
CA SER A 226 3.49 20.22 -13.52
C SER A 226 3.79 20.14 -12.02
N PHE A 227 4.59 19.16 -11.60
CA PHE A 227 5.10 19.05 -10.23
C PHE A 227 6.44 19.76 -10.04
N GLY A 228 7.01 20.36 -11.11
CA GLY A 228 8.28 21.08 -11.07
C GLY A 228 9.52 20.25 -11.38
N LEU A 229 9.36 19.05 -11.96
CA LEU A 229 10.49 18.19 -12.37
C LEU A 229 10.79 18.39 -13.86
N GLU A 230 12.07 18.55 -14.23
CA GLU A 230 12.50 18.45 -15.63
C GLU A 230 12.49 17.00 -16.12
N THR A 231 11.29 16.44 -16.31
CA THR A 231 11.08 14.99 -16.45
C THR A 231 11.82 14.41 -17.64
N GLU A 232 11.85 15.13 -18.76
CA GLU A 232 12.51 14.66 -19.98
C GLU A 232 14.02 14.49 -19.79
N LYS A 233 14.66 15.44 -19.09
CA LYS A 233 16.08 15.41 -18.79
C LYS A 233 16.41 14.22 -17.90
N VAL A 234 15.66 14.06 -16.81
CA VAL A 234 15.82 12.93 -15.88
C VAL A 234 15.63 11.58 -16.60
N ILE A 235 14.61 11.47 -17.46
CA ILE A 235 14.36 10.25 -18.25
C ILE A 235 15.53 9.94 -19.19
N LYS A 236 16.10 10.96 -19.84
CA LYS A 236 17.23 10.79 -20.78
C LYS A 236 18.51 10.39 -20.06
N GLU A 237 18.88 11.12 -19.01
CA GLU A 237 20.09 10.87 -18.20
C GLU A 237 20.08 9.47 -17.58
N ASN A 238 18.93 9.06 -17.04
CA ASN A 238 18.77 7.77 -16.37
C ASN A 238 18.29 6.65 -17.32
N LYS A 239 18.17 6.93 -18.63
CA LYS A 239 17.72 5.98 -19.67
C LYS A 239 16.41 5.25 -19.31
N LEU A 240 15.46 5.96 -18.69
CA LEU A 240 14.27 5.35 -18.09
C LEU A 240 13.19 5.02 -19.13
N LYS A 241 12.83 3.74 -19.22
CA LYS A 241 11.64 3.28 -19.95
C LYS A 241 10.39 3.40 -19.06
N VAL A 242 9.79 4.59 -18.94
CA VAL A 242 8.66 4.89 -18.03
C VAL A 242 7.37 4.10 -18.25
N LYS A 243 7.27 3.30 -19.31
CA LYS A 243 6.20 2.30 -19.48
C LYS A 243 6.38 1.09 -18.55
N ARG A 244 7.61 0.82 -18.10
CA ARG A 244 7.93 -0.26 -17.16
C ARG A 244 7.72 0.25 -15.74
N MET A 245 7.04 -0.55 -14.91
CA MET A 245 6.74 -0.22 -13.52
C MET A 245 7.99 0.13 -12.72
N SER A 246 9.07 -0.66 -12.85
CA SER A 246 10.33 -0.43 -12.13
C SER A 246 10.92 0.94 -12.42
N ASN A 247 10.94 1.35 -13.70
CA ASN A 247 11.52 2.62 -14.11
C ASN A 247 10.62 3.80 -13.73
N LEU A 248 9.31 3.61 -13.72
CA LEU A 248 8.37 4.60 -13.20
C LEU A 248 8.54 4.78 -11.69
N ALA A 249 8.75 3.69 -10.94
CA ALA A 249 9.07 3.74 -9.51
C ALA A 249 10.39 4.51 -9.28
N THR A 250 11.43 4.23 -10.06
CA THR A 250 12.69 5.00 -10.01
C THR A 250 12.48 6.49 -10.25
N LEU A 251 11.66 6.88 -11.24
CA LEU A 251 11.35 8.28 -11.51
C LEU A 251 10.67 8.97 -10.32
N VAL A 252 9.68 8.30 -9.72
CA VAL A 252 8.98 8.80 -8.52
C VAL A 252 9.94 8.94 -7.34
N LYS A 253 10.85 7.97 -7.17
CA LYS A 253 11.88 8.01 -6.13
C LYS A 253 12.86 9.17 -6.32
N ILE A 254 13.27 9.46 -7.55
CA ILE A 254 14.12 10.63 -7.88
C ILE A 254 13.41 11.92 -7.50
N TYR A 255 12.16 12.09 -7.93
CA TYR A 255 11.34 13.25 -7.58
C TYR A 255 11.22 13.44 -6.05
N ASN A 256 10.85 12.37 -5.33
CA ASN A 256 10.71 12.39 -3.88
C ASN A 256 12.03 12.64 -3.14
N GLY A 257 13.17 12.37 -3.78
CA GLY A 257 14.49 12.67 -3.24
C GLY A 257 14.86 14.16 -3.38
N GLN A 258 14.39 14.83 -4.44
CA GLN A 258 14.63 16.25 -4.65
C GLN A 258 13.74 17.13 -3.77
N ALA A 259 12.47 16.75 -3.58
CA ALA A 259 11.51 17.50 -2.76
C ALA A 259 11.83 17.51 -1.25
N LYS A 260 12.83 16.75 -0.79
CA LYS A 260 13.26 16.69 0.62
C LYS A 260 14.44 17.60 0.94
N LYS A 261 15.02 18.26 -0.05
CA LYS A 261 16.04 19.31 0.13
C LYS A 261 15.35 20.66 0.27
#